data_AF-P32181-F1
#
_entry.id   AF-P32181-F1
#
_cell.length_a   1.000
_cell.length_b   1.000
_cell.length_c   1.000
_cell.angle_alpha   90.00
_cell.angle_beta   90.00
_cell.angle_gamma   90.00
#
_symmetry.space_group_name_H-M   'P 1'
#
loop_
_entity.id
_entity.type
_entity.pdbx_description
1 polymer ?
#
loop_
_entity_poly.entity_id
_entity_poly.type
_entity_poly.pdbx_seq_one_letter_code
_entity_poly.pdbx_strand_id
1 'polypeptide(L)'
;MKNLYKWPAAQSLYPNQGKKSYAGKRFRYRLRSWLHHSKIKQFEQFVTQNPQLIPLLNARPNYSYPVAHRFLDKRFSAKQRLQKITDNLLFLPQKLAHLPPLWEQAVNFGEIIADFELWLNINEHQPMEGFWALELRHRPTNQLVYLLTFGKLDEALLIAVIQGPNFEGSKELVKQLTKSCHGLRPAYLMVETMKALTAVLGYQSLLGIPQKYQNKSAGCKVSAM
;
A
#
# COMPACT_ATOMS: atom_id res chain seq x y z
N MET A 1 13.84 -28.29 4.56
CA MET A 1 13.62 -27.95 3.13
C MET A 1 13.90 -26.45 2.95
N LYS A 2 14.42 -25.99 1.80
CA LYS A 2 14.41 -24.55 1.49
C LYS A 2 12.94 -24.12 1.36
N ASN A 3 12.52 -23.09 2.09
CA ASN A 3 11.22 -22.46 1.88
C ASN A 3 11.26 -21.72 0.54
N LEU A 4 10.95 -22.42 -0.54
CA LEU A 4 10.86 -21.85 -1.87
C LEU A 4 9.54 -21.09 -2.00
N TYR A 5 9.61 -19.79 -2.26
CA TYR A 5 8.41 -19.02 -2.56
C TYR A 5 7.80 -19.48 -3.89
N LYS A 6 6.47 -19.54 -3.95
CA LYS A 6 5.72 -19.91 -5.16
C LYS A 6 4.70 -18.83 -5.48
N TRP A 7 4.63 -18.46 -6.76
CA TRP A 7 3.63 -17.52 -7.25
C TRP A 7 2.21 -18.01 -6.94
N PRO A 8 1.33 -17.15 -6.39
CA PRO A 8 0.06 -17.61 -5.85
C PRO A 8 -0.90 -18.13 -6.91
N ALA A 9 -1.75 -19.08 -6.52
CA ALA A 9 -2.81 -19.58 -7.38
C ALA A 9 -3.89 -18.49 -7.59
N ALA A 10 -4.53 -18.47 -8.77
CA ALA A 10 -5.62 -17.54 -9.06
C ALA A 10 -6.78 -17.62 -8.05
N GLN A 11 -6.96 -18.79 -7.42
CA GLN A 11 -7.94 -19.08 -6.39
C GLN A 11 -7.70 -18.33 -5.07
N SER A 12 -6.45 -18.04 -4.66
CA SER A 12 -6.19 -17.35 -3.39
C SER A 12 -6.43 -15.84 -3.47
N LEU A 13 -6.36 -15.24 -4.67
CA LEU A 13 -6.75 -13.85 -4.90
C LEU A 13 -8.23 -13.66 -5.25
N TYR A 14 -8.84 -14.69 -5.84
CA TYR A 14 -10.23 -14.65 -6.31
C TYR A 14 -10.98 -15.94 -5.94
N PRO A 15 -11.16 -16.23 -4.63
CA PRO A 15 -12.03 -17.30 -4.16
C PRO A 15 -13.48 -16.99 -4.56
N ASN A 16 -14.30 -18.01 -4.81
CA ASN A 16 -15.73 -17.79 -5.03
C ASN A 16 -16.38 -17.26 -3.74
N GLN A 17 -17.30 -16.30 -3.87
CA GLN A 17 -18.03 -15.72 -2.73
C GLN A 17 -19.51 -16.12 -2.82
N GLY A 18 -19.88 -17.18 -2.10
CA GLY A 18 -21.21 -17.79 -2.21
C GLY A 18 -21.52 -18.16 -3.67
N LYS A 19 -22.65 -17.66 -4.19
CA LYS A 19 -23.07 -17.86 -5.60
C LYS A 19 -22.26 -17.04 -6.62
N LYS A 20 -21.43 -16.07 -6.22
CA LYS A 20 -20.66 -15.22 -7.15
C LYS A 20 -19.36 -15.89 -7.57
N SER A 21 -19.32 -16.40 -8.80
CA SER A 21 -18.11 -16.94 -9.44
C SER A 21 -17.19 -15.81 -9.93
N TYR A 22 -15.92 -15.86 -9.54
CA TYR A 22 -14.88 -14.96 -10.07
C TYR A 22 -14.05 -15.58 -11.21
N ALA A 23 -14.61 -16.53 -11.97
CA ALA A 23 -13.94 -17.17 -13.11
C ALA A 23 -13.27 -16.17 -14.07
N GLY A 24 -13.96 -15.11 -14.49
CA GLY A 24 -13.39 -14.07 -15.37
C GLY A 24 -12.31 -13.19 -14.73
N LYS A 25 -12.21 -13.11 -13.39
CA LYS A 25 -11.05 -12.50 -12.71
C LYS A 25 -9.87 -13.48 -12.69
N ARG A 26 -10.13 -14.76 -12.38
CA ARG A 26 -9.13 -15.84 -12.40
C ARG A 26 -8.50 -16.05 -13.79
N PHE A 27 -9.30 -16.00 -14.85
CA PHE A 27 -8.80 -16.06 -16.24
C PHE A 27 -7.84 -14.90 -16.55
N ARG A 28 -8.26 -13.65 -16.29
CA ARG A 28 -7.41 -12.46 -16.51
C ARG A 28 -6.13 -12.47 -15.65
N TYR A 29 -6.20 -13.02 -14.45
CA TYR A 29 -5.02 -13.23 -13.60
C TYR A 29 -4.04 -14.25 -14.21
N ARG A 30 -4.54 -15.41 -14.67
CA ARG A 30 -3.73 -16.44 -15.32
C ARG A 30 -3.08 -15.93 -16.60
N LEU A 31 -3.84 -15.25 -17.46
CA LEU A 31 -3.35 -14.64 -18.70
C LEU A 31 -2.20 -13.66 -18.42
N ARG A 32 -2.36 -12.76 -17.44
CA ARG A 32 -1.29 -11.83 -17.03
C ARG A 32 -0.08 -12.54 -16.43
N SER A 33 -0.31 -13.60 -15.65
CA SER A 33 0.77 -14.39 -15.06
C SER A 33 1.58 -15.12 -16.14
N TRP A 34 0.92 -15.61 -17.19
CA TRP A 34 1.58 -16.19 -18.36
C TRP A 34 2.38 -15.14 -19.15
N LEU A 35 1.77 -14.00 -19.50
CA LEU A 35 2.43 -12.88 -20.20
C LEU A 35 3.65 -12.32 -19.45
N HIS A 36 3.70 -12.46 -18.13
CA HIS A 36 4.79 -11.96 -17.28
C HIS A 36 5.60 -13.07 -16.60
N HIS A 37 5.53 -14.31 -17.10
CA HIS A 37 6.17 -15.49 -16.49
C HIS A 37 7.66 -15.29 -16.16
N SER A 38 8.45 -14.73 -17.09
CA SER A 38 9.87 -14.40 -16.86
C SER A 38 10.09 -13.50 -15.64
N LYS A 39 9.23 -12.49 -15.44
CA LYS A 39 9.34 -11.52 -14.33
C LYS A 39 8.84 -12.12 -13.03
N ILE A 40 7.87 -13.03 -13.10
CA ILE A 40 7.42 -13.85 -11.96
C ILE A 40 8.53 -14.78 -11.49
N LYS A 41 9.28 -15.43 -12.38
CA LYS A 41 10.43 -16.28 -11.97
C LYS A 41 11.55 -15.48 -11.32
N GLN A 42 11.85 -14.28 -11.84
CA GLN A 42 12.78 -13.35 -11.19
C GLN A 42 12.28 -12.91 -9.79
N PHE A 43 10.97 -12.68 -9.63
CA PHE A 43 10.36 -12.37 -8.34
C PHE A 43 10.40 -13.56 -7.36
N GLU A 44 10.10 -14.79 -7.79
CA GLU A 44 10.20 -16.00 -6.96
C GLU A 44 11.63 -16.23 -6.46
N GLN A 45 12.64 -16.00 -7.31
CA GLN A 45 14.05 -16.04 -6.95
C GLN A 45 14.40 -14.97 -5.91
N PHE A 46 13.98 -13.72 -6.14
CA PHE A 46 14.18 -12.61 -5.20
C PHE A 46 13.58 -12.88 -3.81
N VAL A 47 12.34 -13.38 -3.74
CA VAL A 47 11.69 -13.70 -2.46
C VAL A 47 12.37 -14.90 -1.78
N THR A 48 12.83 -15.89 -2.56
CA THR A 48 13.61 -17.01 -2.03
C THR A 48 14.97 -16.57 -1.46
N GLN A 49 15.56 -15.49 -1.99
CA GLN A 49 16.76 -14.84 -1.45
C GLN A 49 16.46 -13.92 -0.24
N ASN A 50 15.20 -13.57 -0.02
CA ASN A 50 14.72 -12.70 1.06
C ASN A 50 13.65 -13.44 1.89
N PRO A 51 14.03 -14.51 2.62
CA PRO A 51 13.08 -15.41 3.28
C PRO A 51 12.17 -14.73 4.30
N GLN A 52 12.57 -13.58 4.86
CA GLN A 52 11.75 -12.74 5.73
C GLN A 52 10.46 -12.22 5.07
N LEU A 53 10.41 -12.18 3.73
CA LEU A 53 9.23 -11.77 2.96
C LEU A 53 8.26 -12.94 2.70
N ILE A 54 8.66 -14.19 2.94
CA ILE A 54 7.84 -15.37 2.65
C ILE A 54 6.57 -15.43 3.50
N PRO A 55 6.61 -15.21 4.84
CA PRO A 55 5.39 -15.18 5.66
C PRO A 55 4.40 -14.12 5.16
N LEU A 56 4.88 -12.91 4.92
CA LEU A 56 4.10 -11.79 4.37
C LEU A 56 3.39 -12.17 3.06
N LEU A 57 4.14 -12.66 2.07
CA LEU A 57 3.60 -12.90 0.72
C LEU A 57 2.72 -14.16 0.64
N ASN A 58 2.93 -15.14 1.52
CA ASN A 58 2.04 -16.28 1.68
C ASN A 58 0.73 -15.89 2.37
N ALA A 59 0.80 -15.07 3.43
CA ALA A 59 -0.39 -14.54 4.12
C ALA A 59 -1.17 -13.56 3.23
N ARG A 60 -0.49 -12.84 2.32
CA ARG A 60 -1.08 -11.82 1.45
C ARG A 60 -0.80 -12.07 -0.05
N PRO A 61 -1.42 -13.09 -0.68
CA PRO A 61 -1.23 -13.44 -2.09
C PRO A 61 -1.44 -12.28 -3.08
N ASN A 62 -2.28 -11.31 -2.73
CA ASN A 62 -2.54 -10.10 -3.50
C ASN A 62 -1.31 -9.19 -3.67
N TYR A 63 -0.32 -9.23 -2.78
CA TYR A 63 0.88 -8.38 -2.83
C TYR A 63 1.86 -8.78 -3.93
N SER A 64 1.80 -10.03 -4.39
CA SER A 64 2.61 -10.48 -5.54
C SER A 64 2.03 -10.01 -6.88
N TYR A 65 0.70 -9.96 -7.01
CA TYR A 65 0.01 -9.65 -8.27
C TYR A 65 0.39 -8.32 -8.95
N PRO A 66 0.75 -7.23 -8.23
CA PRO A 66 1.39 -6.06 -8.82
C PRO A 66 2.45 -6.38 -9.88
N VAL A 67 3.32 -7.37 -9.69
CA VAL A 67 4.37 -7.77 -10.66
C VAL A 67 3.76 -8.01 -12.05
N ALA A 68 2.63 -8.74 -12.10
CA ALA A 68 1.94 -9.10 -13.33
C ALA A 68 0.86 -8.08 -13.79
N HIS A 69 0.68 -6.95 -13.09
CA HIS A 69 -0.36 -5.99 -13.47
C HIS A 69 0.09 -4.53 -13.43
N ARG A 70 0.15 -3.91 -12.24
CA ARG A 70 0.45 -2.49 -12.03
C ARG A 70 0.99 -2.28 -10.61
N PHE A 71 1.88 -1.31 -10.42
CA PHE A 71 2.41 -0.90 -9.13
C PHE A 71 2.79 0.57 -9.17
N LEU A 72 2.32 1.37 -8.21
CA LEU A 72 2.48 2.83 -8.12
C LEU A 72 2.01 3.57 -9.39
N ASP A 73 2.86 3.68 -10.41
CA ASP A 73 2.59 4.39 -11.66
C ASP A 73 2.24 3.43 -12.82
N LYS A 74 1.15 3.71 -13.55
CA LYS A 74 0.74 2.97 -14.74
C LYS A 74 1.80 2.90 -15.86
N ARG A 75 2.72 3.87 -15.92
CA ARG A 75 3.76 4.00 -16.96
C ARG A 75 4.88 2.96 -16.81
N PHE A 76 5.00 2.29 -15.66
CA PHE A 76 6.09 1.35 -15.43
C PHE A 76 5.99 0.10 -16.31
N SER A 77 7.03 -0.09 -17.13
CA SER A 77 7.31 -1.34 -17.84
C SER A 77 7.42 -2.52 -16.87
N ALA A 78 7.26 -3.75 -17.36
CA ALA A 78 7.36 -4.94 -16.49
C ALA A 78 8.73 -5.08 -15.79
N LYS A 79 9.82 -4.56 -16.39
CA LYS A 79 11.15 -4.52 -15.75
C LYS A 79 11.19 -3.50 -14.60
N GLN A 80 10.81 -2.25 -14.86
CA GLN A 80 10.74 -1.20 -13.83
C GLN A 80 9.81 -1.62 -12.69
N ARG A 81 8.65 -2.18 -13.02
CA ARG A 81 7.65 -2.61 -12.03
C ARG A 81 8.20 -3.67 -11.08
N LEU A 82 8.91 -4.67 -11.60
CA LEU A 82 9.58 -5.68 -10.77
C LEU A 82 10.60 -5.00 -9.83
N GLN A 83 11.49 -4.16 -10.37
CA GLN A 83 12.48 -3.42 -9.58
C GLN A 83 11.81 -2.59 -8.48
N LYS A 84 10.81 -1.76 -8.81
CA LYS A 84 10.13 -0.94 -7.79
C LYS A 84 9.39 -1.80 -6.76
N ILE A 85 8.86 -2.97 -7.12
CA ILE A 85 8.27 -3.90 -6.14
C ILE A 85 9.34 -4.47 -5.21
N THR A 86 10.48 -4.93 -5.72
CA THR A 86 11.57 -5.47 -4.90
C THR A 86 12.17 -4.41 -3.99
N ASP A 87 12.41 -3.20 -4.51
CA ASP A 87 12.87 -2.05 -3.72
C ASP A 87 11.86 -1.72 -2.61
N ASN A 88 10.57 -1.70 -2.93
CA ASN A 88 9.52 -1.33 -1.99
C ASN A 88 9.29 -2.36 -0.88
N LEU A 89 9.49 -3.65 -1.14
CA LEU A 89 9.41 -4.69 -0.11
C LEU A 89 10.58 -4.65 0.89
N LEU A 90 11.69 -3.98 0.55
CA LEU A 90 12.90 -3.98 1.39
C LEU A 90 13.21 -2.64 2.07
N PHE A 91 13.06 -1.50 1.38
CA PHE A 91 13.62 -0.24 1.89
C PHE A 91 13.07 0.16 3.27
N LEU A 92 11.75 0.03 3.50
CA LEU A 92 11.13 0.48 4.73
C LEU A 92 11.40 -0.49 5.90
N PRO A 93 11.28 -1.83 5.73
CA PRO A 93 11.76 -2.79 6.73
C PRO A 93 13.25 -2.63 7.07
N GLN A 94 14.11 -2.30 6.09
CA GLN A 94 15.53 -2.04 6.34
C GLN A 94 15.75 -0.74 7.15
N LYS A 95 15.02 0.34 6.84
CA LYS A 95 15.07 1.61 7.60
C LYS A 95 14.51 1.47 9.02
N LEU A 96 13.57 0.55 9.23
CA LEU A 96 12.90 0.30 10.51
C LEU A 96 13.32 -1.03 11.15
N ALA A 97 14.52 -1.55 10.84
CA ALA A 97 14.97 -2.87 11.29
C ALA A 97 15.13 -3.04 12.83
N HIS A 98 15.00 -1.95 13.59
CA HIS A 98 14.97 -1.93 15.06
C HIS A 98 13.55 -2.09 15.63
N LEU A 99 12.52 -2.12 14.78
CA LEU A 99 11.12 -2.36 15.12
C LEU A 99 10.67 -3.72 14.58
N PRO A 100 9.60 -4.31 15.15
CA PRO A 100 8.91 -5.44 14.52
C PRO A 100 8.44 -5.08 13.11
N PRO A 101 8.33 -6.06 12.19
CA PRO A 101 7.90 -5.79 10.82
C PRO A 101 6.51 -5.13 10.76
N LEU A 102 6.33 -4.14 9.89
CA LEU A 102 5.07 -3.38 9.74
C LEU A 102 3.85 -4.22 9.36
N TRP A 103 4.03 -5.48 8.95
CA TRP A 103 2.95 -6.43 8.65
C TRP A 103 2.55 -7.31 9.84
N GLU A 104 3.32 -7.26 10.93
CA GLU A 104 3.04 -7.88 12.23
C GLU A 104 2.55 -6.81 13.23
N GLN A 105 3.18 -5.62 13.23
CA GLN A 105 2.82 -4.52 14.10
C GLN A 105 2.91 -3.17 13.39
N ALA A 106 1.79 -2.44 13.33
CA ALA A 106 1.76 -1.06 12.87
C ALA A 106 2.41 -0.11 13.90
N VAL A 107 3.03 0.97 13.41
CA VAL A 107 3.68 1.98 14.23
C VAL A 107 2.72 3.15 14.44
N ASN A 108 2.39 3.44 15.70
CA ASN A 108 1.64 4.63 16.07
C ASN A 108 2.61 5.77 16.41
N PHE A 109 2.48 6.92 15.76
CA PHE A 109 3.25 8.13 16.06
C PHE A 109 2.62 8.99 17.16
N GLY A 110 1.46 8.59 17.69
CA GLY A 110 0.67 9.35 18.64
C GLY A 110 -0.25 10.37 17.97
N GLU A 111 -0.76 11.29 18.78
CA GLU A 111 -1.61 12.38 18.29
C GLU A 111 -0.80 13.44 17.56
N ILE A 112 -1.24 13.76 16.34
CA ILE A 112 -0.73 14.91 15.59
C ILE A 112 -1.64 16.13 15.73
N ILE A 113 -2.91 15.90 16.06
CA ILE A 113 -3.95 16.85 16.49
C ILE A 113 -4.77 16.12 17.57
N ALA A 114 -5.35 16.85 18.52
CA ALA A 114 -6.28 16.28 19.52
C ALA A 114 -7.33 15.36 18.87
N ASP A 115 -7.53 14.17 19.44
CA ASP A 115 -8.39 13.08 18.93
C ASP A 115 -7.97 12.42 17.60
N PHE A 116 -6.85 12.82 16.97
CA PHE A 116 -6.40 12.24 15.69
C PHE A 116 -4.96 11.71 15.76
N GLU A 117 -4.83 10.38 15.73
CA GLU A 117 -3.56 9.67 15.70
C GLU A 117 -3.08 9.36 14.28
N LEU A 118 -1.76 9.38 14.11
CA LEU A 118 -1.10 8.99 12.87
C LEU A 118 -0.45 7.61 13.00
N TRP A 119 -0.80 6.72 12.09
CA TRP A 119 -0.29 5.34 12.04
C TRP A 119 0.48 5.09 10.75
N LEU A 120 1.62 4.40 10.84
CA LEU A 120 2.36 3.82 9.72
C LEU A 120 2.12 2.30 9.70
N ASN A 121 1.58 1.82 8.59
CA ASN A 121 1.12 0.44 8.44
C ASN A 121 1.43 -0.10 7.03
N ILE A 122 1.21 -1.39 6.85
CA ILE A 122 1.08 -1.99 5.52
C ILE A 122 -0.27 -1.60 4.88
N ASN A 123 -0.30 -1.39 3.57
CA ASN A 123 -1.51 -1.02 2.82
C ASN A 123 -2.44 -2.22 2.57
N GLU A 124 -3.35 -2.49 3.51
CA GLU A 124 -4.39 -3.53 3.42
C GLU A 124 -5.25 -3.44 2.15
N HIS A 125 -5.51 -2.23 1.67
CA HIS A 125 -6.61 -1.96 0.73
C HIS A 125 -6.24 -2.24 -0.73
N GLN A 126 -5.07 -1.79 -1.19
CA GLN A 126 -4.68 -1.92 -2.60
C GLN A 126 -3.15 -1.96 -2.80
N PRO A 127 -2.51 -3.14 -2.84
CA PRO A 127 -1.06 -3.25 -3.03
C PRO A 127 -0.56 -2.69 -4.38
N MET A 128 -1.43 -2.44 -5.36
CA MET A 128 -1.06 -1.73 -6.60
C MET A 128 -0.82 -0.23 -6.39
N GLU A 129 -1.33 0.36 -5.31
CA GLU A 129 -1.16 1.76 -4.95
C GLU A 129 0.03 1.94 -3.97
N GLY A 130 0.89 0.92 -3.82
CA GLY A 130 2.02 0.89 -2.89
C GLY A 130 1.78 -0.10 -1.75
N PHE A 131 2.84 -0.54 -1.08
CA PHE A 131 2.74 -1.49 0.04
C PHE A 131 2.63 -0.82 1.40
N TRP A 132 2.92 0.48 1.49
CA TRP A 132 3.00 1.21 2.75
C TRP A 132 1.95 2.32 2.79
N ALA A 133 1.39 2.52 3.98
CA ALA A 133 0.30 3.43 4.24
C ALA A 133 0.59 4.30 5.46
N LEU A 134 0.34 5.60 5.33
CA LEU A 134 0.05 6.47 6.47
C LEU A 134 -1.46 6.57 6.62
N GLU A 135 -1.95 6.29 7.83
CA GLU A 135 -3.35 6.32 8.20
C GLU A 135 -3.57 7.39 9.28
N LEU A 136 -4.47 8.33 9.01
CA LEU A 136 -4.99 9.24 10.03
C LEU A 136 -6.26 8.63 10.62
N ARG A 137 -6.23 8.29 11.91
CA ARG A 137 -7.34 7.66 12.61
C ARG A 137 -7.91 8.59 13.68
N HIS A 138 -9.22 8.61 13.80
CA HIS A 138 -9.89 9.31 14.90
C HIS A 138 -9.91 8.41 16.14
N ARG A 139 -9.15 8.75 17.17
CA ARG A 139 -8.94 7.92 18.38
C ARG A 139 -10.27 7.51 19.04
N PRO A 140 -11.23 8.41 19.33
CA PRO A 140 -12.46 8.06 20.04
C PRO A 140 -13.35 7.03 19.35
N THR A 141 -13.31 6.95 18.00
CA THR A 141 -14.12 5.97 17.22
C THR A 141 -13.28 4.90 16.52
N ASN A 142 -11.95 4.94 16.63
CA ASN A 142 -10.98 4.14 15.88
C ASN A 142 -11.22 4.13 14.34
N GLN A 143 -11.84 5.18 13.79
CA GLN A 143 -12.18 5.26 12.36
C GLN A 143 -11.02 5.76 11.52
N LEU A 144 -10.74 5.09 10.40
CA LEU A 144 -9.81 5.56 9.36
C LEU A 144 -10.39 6.77 8.63
N VAL A 145 -9.80 7.95 8.86
CA VAL A 145 -10.25 9.23 8.29
C VAL A 145 -9.53 9.53 6.98
N TYR A 146 -8.21 9.40 6.93
CA TYR A 146 -7.43 9.55 5.69
C TYR A 146 -6.43 8.43 5.54
N LEU A 147 -6.27 7.96 4.30
CA LEU A 147 -5.26 6.98 3.89
C LEU A 147 -4.35 7.65 2.85
N LEU A 148 -3.05 7.66 3.09
CA LEU A 148 -2.03 8.04 2.11
C LEU A 148 -1.17 6.81 1.83
N THR A 149 -1.13 6.36 0.57
CA THR A 149 -0.26 5.24 0.18
C THR A 149 0.99 5.76 -0.52
N PHE A 150 2.13 5.14 -0.23
CA PHE A 150 3.42 5.59 -0.74
C PHE A 150 4.38 4.44 -1.10
N GLY A 151 5.49 4.81 -1.73
CA GLY A 151 6.59 3.90 -1.99
C GLY A 151 7.89 4.61 -2.40
N LYS A 152 9.02 3.90 -2.35
CA LYS A 152 10.31 4.37 -2.89
C LYS A 152 10.28 4.41 -4.41
N LEU A 153 10.76 5.50 -5.00
CA LEU A 153 11.02 5.66 -6.42
C LEU A 153 12.43 6.25 -6.60
N ASP A 154 13.40 5.37 -6.85
CA ASP A 154 14.81 5.77 -6.91
C ASP A 154 15.17 6.45 -5.58
N GLU A 155 15.87 7.60 -5.55
CA GLU A 155 16.22 8.27 -4.28
C GLU A 155 15.17 9.27 -3.77
N ALA A 156 13.91 9.02 -4.11
CA ALA A 156 12.75 9.77 -3.63
C ALA A 156 11.68 8.84 -3.03
N LEU A 157 10.77 9.41 -2.24
CA LEU A 157 9.49 8.78 -1.93
C LEU A 157 8.40 9.34 -2.85
N LEU A 158 7.37 8.54 -3.10
CA LEU A 158 6.29 8.84 -4.04
C LEU A 158 4.93 8.63 -3.35
N ILE A 159 4.12 9.69 -3.25
CA ILE A 159 2.70 9.57 -2.93
C ILE A 159 1.98 9.00 -4.14
N ALA A 160 1.39 7.81 -3.97
CA ALA A 160 0.62 7.15 -5.02
C ALA A 160 -0.87 7.53 -4.95
N VAL A 161 -1.44 7.60 -3.74
CA VAL A 161 -2.82 8.02 -3.52
C VAL A 161 -2.96 8.76 -2.19
N ILE A 162 -3.95 9.67 -2.13
CA ILE A 162 -4.53 10.17 -0.87
C ILE A 162 -6.03 9.94 -1.00
N GLN A 163 -6.59 9.14 -0.10
CA GLN A 163 -8.02 8.84 -0.01
C GLN A 163 -8.56 9.48 1.27
N GLY A 164 -9.63 10.28 1.13
CA GLY A 164 -10.38 10.82 2.25
C GLY A 164 -11.46 9.86 2.75
N PRO A 165 -12.21 10.27 3.79
CA PRO A 165 -13.13 9.38 4.47
C PRO A 165 -14.37 9.09 3.61
N ASN A 166 -14.89 7.86 3.73
CA ASN A 166 -16.01 7.34 2.92
C ASN A 166 -17.10 6.68 3.78
N PHE A 167 -17.21 7.08 5.05
CA PHE A 167 -18.22 6.60 6.00
C PHE A 167 -19.27 7.68 6.29
N GLU A 168 -20.38 7.31 6.92
CA GLU A 168 -21.44 8.23 7.31
C GLU A 168 -20.97 9.22 8.39
N GLY A 169 -21.40 10.48 8.34
CA GLY A 169 -20.90 11.53 9.25
C GLY A 169 -19.49 12.07 8.93
N SER A 170 -18.75 11.43 8.00
CA SER A 170 -17.38 11.84 7.60
C SER A 170 -17.22 13.32 7.25
N LYS A 171 -18.24 13.96 6.67
CA LYS A 171 -18.23 15.40 6.34
C LYS A 171 -18.10 16.28 7.59
N GLU A 172 -18.77 15.93 8.68
CA GLU A 172 -18.70 16.70 9.92
C GLU A 172 -17.37 16.46 10.65
N LEU A 173 -16.87 15.21 10.65
CA LEU A 173 -15.55 14.91 11.18
C LEU A 173 -14.43 15.65 10.42
N VAL A 174 -14.52 15.74 9.08
CA VAL A 174 -13.59 16.52 8.26
C VAL A 174 -13.66 18.02 8.56
N LYS A 175 -14.85 18.58 8.81
CA LYS A 175 -14.99 19.98 9.25
C LYS A 175 -14.37 20.21 10.62
N GLN A 176 -14.63 19.32 11.59
CA GLN A 176 -14.06 19.37 12.94
C GLN A 176 -12.53 19.31 12.87
N LEU A 177 -11.98 18.32 12.17
CA LEU A 177 -10.54 18.19 11.94
C LEU A 177 -9.96 19.45 11.26
N THR A 178 -10.60 19.97 10.20
CA THR A 178 -10.14 21.20 9.53
C THR A 178 -10.12 22.41 10.48
N LYS A 179 -11.11 22.52 11.39
CA LYS A 179 -11.16 23.56 12.43
C LYS A 179 -10.02 23.39 13.45
N SER A 180 -9.77 22.16 13.90
CA SER A 180 -8.68 21.82 14.82
C SER A 180 -7.30 22.03 14.19
N CYS A 181 -7.16 21.86 12.89
CA CYS A 181 -5.95 22.18 12.11
C CYS A 181 -5.83 23.66 11.72
N HIS A 182 -6.49 24.59 12.43
CA HIS A 182 -6.50 26.03 12.14
C HIS A 182 -6.85 26.41 10.68
N GLY A 183 -7.71 25.61 10.03
CA GLY A 183 -8.13 25.80 8.63
C GLY A 183 -7.32 25.01 7.60
N LEU A 184 -6.22 24.35 7.98
CA LEU A 184 -5.46 23.48 7.08
C LEU A 184 -6.34 22.27 6.68
N ARG A 185 -6.51 22.05 5.37
CA ARG A 185 -7.28 20.89 4.89
C ARG A 185 -6.54 19.58 5.25
N PRO A 186 -7.23 18.54 5.73
CA PRO A 186 -6.60 17.28 6.13
C PRO A 186 -5.76 16.59 5.05
N ALA A 187 -6.12 16.76 3.77
CA ALA A 187 -5.30 16.24 2.66
C ALA A 187 -3.91 16.91 2.57
N TYR A 188 -3.78 18.19 2.95
CA TYR A 188 -2.48 18.86 3.04
C TYR A 188 -1.71 18.43 4.29
N LEU A 189 -2.39 18.24 5.43
CA LEU A 189 -1.79 17.66 6.63
C LEU A 189 -1.09 16.33 6.30
N MET A 190 -1.77 15.41 5.60
CA MET A 190 -1.16 14.14 5.17
C MET A 190 0.08 14.33 4.28
N VAL A 191 0.10 15.38 3.44
CA VAL A 191 1.28 15.71 2.61
C VAL A 191 2.43 16.24 3.45
N GLU A 192 2.18 17.14 4.41
CA GLU A 192 3.22 17.66 5.31
C GLU A 192 3.78 16.55 6.22
N THR A 193 2.91 15.69 6.76
CA THR A 193 3.32 14.46 7.45
C THR A 193 4.20 13.58 6.58
N MET A 194 3.85 13.38 5.31
CA MET A 194 4.65 12.57 4.40
C MET A 194 6.01 13.25 4.09
N LYS A 195 6.09 14.58 4.01
CA LYS A 195 7.38 15.29 3.89
C LYS A 195 8.25 15.06 5.13
N ALA A 196 7.69 15.17 6.33
CA ALA A 196 8.41 14.89 7.57
C ALA A 196 8.94 13.44 7.60
N LEU A 197 8.11 12.45 7.26
CA LEU A 197 8.54 11.05 7.15
C LEU A 197 9.62 10.86 6.07
N THR A 198 9.52 11.55 4.94
CA THR A 198 10.52 11.51 3.86
C THR A 198 11.89 11.98 4.35
N ALA A 199 11.92 13.09 5.09
CA ALA A 199 13.15 13.62 5.69
C ALA A 199 13.71 12.69 6.78
N VAL A 200 12.87 12.18 7.68
CA VAL A 200 13.28 11.23 8.75
C VAL A 200 13.86 9.93 8.16
N LEU A 201 13.32 9.44 7.04
CA LEU A 201 13.87 8.28 6.32
C LEU A 201 15.14 8.59 5.53
N GLY A 202 15.59 9.85 5.49
CA GLY A 202 16.81 10.29 4.81
C GLY A 202 16.67 10.52 3.30
N TYR A 203 15.46 10.77 2.80
CA TYR A 203 15.21 11.10 1.40
C TYR A 203 15.03 12.62 1.23
N GLN A 204 15.60 13.17 0.15
CA GLN A 204 15.55 14.62 -0.13
C GLN A 204 14.33 15.04 -0.95
N SER A 205 13.59 14.10 -1.53
CA SER A 205 12.52 14.37 -2.50
C SER A 205 11.26 13.57 -2.21
N LEU A 206 10.12 14.27 -2.23
CA LEU A 206 8.79 13.70 -2.20
C LEU A 206 8.06 14.03 -3.51
N LEU A 207 7.63 13.00 -4.22
CA LEU A 207 7.00 13.07 -5.52
C LEU A 207 5.50 12.75 -5.43
N GLY A 208 4.72 13.16 -6.43
CA GLY A 208 3.32 12.78 -6.59
C GLY A 208 3.03 12.25 -7.99
N ILE A 209 2.09 11.30 -8.11
CA ILE A 209 1.67 10.78 -9.42
C ILE A 209 0.56 11.66 -10.01
N PRO A 210 0.71 12.19 -11.25
CA PRO A 210 -0.38 12.90 -11.94
C PRO A 210 -1.62 12.01 -12.09
N GLN A 211 -2.82 12.57 -11.87
CA GLN A 211 -4.08 11.81 -11.76
C GLN A 211 -4.38 10.84 -12.93
N LYS A 212 -3.91 11.15 -14.14
CA LYS A 212 -4.00 10.25 -15.31
C LYS A 212 -3.24 8.92 -15.13
N TYR A 213 -2.10 8.96 -14.45
CA TYR A 213 -1.18 7.83 -14.26
C TYR A 213 -1.36 7.07 -12.94
N GLN A 214 -2.12 7.61 -11.97
CA GLN A 214 -2.52 6.91 -10.75
C GLN A 214 -3.26 5.60 -11.06
N ASN A 215 -3.04 4.57 -10.27
CA ASN A 215 -3.79 3.32 -10.37
C ASN A 215 -5.24 3.52 -9.91
N LYS A 216 -6.17 3.65 -10.86
CA LYS A 216 -7.62 3.65 -10.57
C LYS A 216 -8.11 2.21 -10.50
N SER A 217 -8.61 1.79 -9.35
CA SER A 217 -9.28 0.49 -9.15
C SER A 217 -10.69 0.71 -8.60
N ALA A 218 -11.73 0.27 -9.32
CA ALA A 218 -13.14 0.47 -8.94
C ALA A 218 -13.61 -0.47 -7.80
N GLY A 219 -12.68 -0.87 -6.93
CA GLY A 219 -12.90 -1.83 -5.83
C GLY A 219 -12.78 -1.24 -4.44
N CYS A 220 -12.35 0.02 -4.29
CA CYS A 220 -12.21 0.67 -2.98
C CYS A 220 -13.58 1.12 -2.43
N LYS A 221 -14.38 0.15 -2.01
CA LYS A 221 -15.30 0.36 -0.89
C LYS A 221 -14.50 0.01 0.36
N VAL A 222 -14.16 1.02 1.16
CA VAL A 222 -13.77 0.79 2.56
C VAL A 222 -14.99 0.16 3.20
N SER A 223 -14.94 -1.15 3.45
CA SER A 223 -15.88 -1.73 4.40
C SER A 223 -15.44 -1.23 5.76
N ALA A 224 -16.29 -0.49 6.45
CA ALA A 224 -16.18 -0.43 7.89
C ALA A 224 -16.23 -1.88 8.40
N MET A 225 -15.30 -2.21 9.30
CA MET A 225 -15.48 -3.24 10.32
C MET A 225 -15.77 -2.49 11.62
#